data_AF-A0A969GB66-F1
#
_entry.id   AF-A0A969GB66-F1
#
_cell.length_a   1.000
_cell.length_b   1.000
_cell.length_c   1.000
_cell.angle_alpha   90.00
_cell.angle_beta   90.00
_cell.angle_gamma   90.00
#
_symmetry.space_group_name_H-M   'P 1'
#
loop_
_entity.id
_entity.type
_entity.pdbx_description
1 polymer ?
#
loop_
_entity_poly.entity_id
_entity_poly.type
_entity_poly.pdbx_seq_one_letter_code
_entity_poly.pdbx_strand_id
1 'polypeptide(L)'
;VDAAMVKRTANWLFSRRDGKGGFGRNPRALHEFGLTDEATMSIYITWALTQAKFEGLQKEIDFAFNTAMQTKNPYQLGLTANMLYEIGDKSRAKKVLEQLMSIQLEMVRGNLKINTNPHQVQVAMPCVSKRQRWL
;
A
#
# COMPACT_ATOMS: atom_id res chain seq x y z
N VAL A 1 -20.48 -6.09 11.87
CA VAL A 1 -19.20 -6.18 12.63
C VAL A 1 -19.41 -5.47 13.95
N ASP A 2 -18.96 -6.05 15.06
CA ASP A 2 -19.10 -5.46 16.41
C ASP A 2 -18.09 -4.32 16.64
N ALA A 3 -18.58 -3.15 17.06
CA ALA A 3 -17.75 -1.96 17.24
C ALA A 3 -16.77 -2.07 18.43
N ALA A 4 -17.15 -2.79 19.49
CA ALA A 4 -16.29 -2.99 20.65
C ALA A 4 -15.09 -3.89 20.30
N MET A 5 -15.30 -4.90 19.45
CA MET A 5 -14.25 -5.77 18.92
C MET A 5 -13.22 -4.98 18.10
N VAL A 6 -13.69 -4.08 17.21
CA VAL A 6 -12.80 -3.22 16.41
C VAL A 6 -12.00 -2.27 17.31
N LYS A 7 -12.66 -1.60 18.27
CA LYS A 7 -12.00 -0.69 19.21
C LYS A 7 -10.93 -1.40 20.06
N ARG A 8 -11.22 -2.61 20.56
CA ARG A 8 -10.24 -3.41 21.31
C ARG A 8 -9.01 -3.73 20.45
N THR A 9 -9.23 -4.07 19.19
CA THR A 9 -8.15 -4.38 18.24
C THR A 9 -7.31 -3.15 17.92
N ALA A 10 -7.94 -2.00 17.70
CA ALA A 10 -7.24 -0.74 17.50
C ALA A 10 -6.41 -0.33 18.73
N ASN A 11 -6.96 -0.47 19.94
CA ASN A 11 -6.21 -0.20 21.18
C ASN A 11 -4.97 -1.09 21.32
N TRP A 12 -5.10 -2.36 20.97
CA TRP A 12 -3.96 -3.28 20.96
C TRP A 12 -2.89 -2.90 19.92
N LEU A 13 -3.29 -2.35 18.76
CA LEU A 13 -2.34 -1.80 17.79
C LEU A 13 -1.65 -0.54 18.33
N PHE A 14 -2.40 0.37 18.96
CA PHE A 14 -1.85 1.58 19.55
C PHE A 14 -0.83 1.30 20.65
N SER A 15 -1.04 0.27 21.47
CA SER A 15 -0.06 -0.12 22.50
C SER A 15 1.26 -0.64 21.92
N ARG A 16 1.33 -0.89 20.60
CA ARG A 16 2.54 -1.37 19.92
C ARG A 16 3.20 -0.32 19.04
N ARG A 17 2.81 0.95 19.15
CA ARG A 17 3.55 2.03 18.47
C ARG A 17 4.99 2.10 18.99
N ASP A 18 5.93 2.30 18.07
CA ASP A 18 7.36 2.45 18.40
C ASP A 18 7.76 3.89 18.78
N GLY A 19 6.84 4.85 18.63
CA GLY A 19 7.06 6.28 18.87
C GLY A 19 7.77 7.03 17.74
N LYS A 20 8.26 6.33 16.71
CA LYS A 20 8.94 6.85 15.52
C LYS A 20 8.03 6.89 14.28
N GLY A 21 6.82 6.35 14.38
CA GLY A 21 5.82 6.28 13.30
C GLY A 21 5.61 4.86 12.75
N GLY A 22 6.28 3.88 13.34
CA GLY A 22 6.12 2.46 13.03
C GLY A 22 5.40 1.68 14.14
N PHE A 23 5.20 0.39 13.88
CA PHE A 23 4.61 -0.55 14.83
C PHE A 23 5.58 -1.67 15.18
N GLY A 24 5.74 -1.91 16.47
CA GLY A 24 6.58 -2.97 17.01
C GLY A 24 6.13 -4.35 16.55
N ARG A 25 7.08 -5.10 15.99
CA ARG A 25 6.88 -6.48 15.53
C ARG A 25 7.37 -7.49 16.56
N ASN A 26 6.77 -8.68 16.52
CA ASN A 26 7.32 -9.83 17.21
C ASN A 26 8.39 -10.47 16.28
N PRO A 27 9.67 -10.51 16.67
CA PRO A 27 10.75 -11.03 15.83
C PRO A 27 10.61 -12.53 15.50
N ARG A 28 9.69 -13.25 16.15
CA ARG A 28 9.41 -14.68 15.88
C ARG A 28 8.30 -14.93 14.85
N ALA A 29 7.78 -13.90 14.17
CA ALA A 29 6.75 -14.07 13.15
C ALA A 29 7.36 -14.57 11.82
N LEU A 30 7.28 -15.88 11.57
CA LEU A 30 7.83 -16.57 10.38
C LEU A 30 6.87 -16.62 9.16
N HIS A 31 5.74 -15.92 9.19
CA HIS A 31 4.79 -15.89 8.06
C HIS A 31 5.23 -14.89 6.97
N GLU A 32 4.68 -14.93 5.75
CA GLU A 32 5.09 -14.05 4.62
C GLU A 32 4.93 -12.54 4.90
N PHE A 33 3.91 -12.15 5.69
CA PHE A 33 3.80 -10.79 6.24
C PHE A 33 4.96 -10.43 7.18
N GLY A 34 5.57 -11.45 7.78
CA GLY A 34 6.80 -11.39 8.55
C GLY A 34 8.06 -11.14 7.70
N LEU A 35 8.03 -11.40 6.41
CA LEU A 35 9.17 -11.16 5.50
C LEU A 35 9.09 -9.80 4.79
N THR A 36 7.96 -9.10 4.93
CA THR A 36 7.76 -7.77 4.36
C THR A 36 8.54 -6.72 5.16
N ASP A 37 9.10 -5.75 4.45
CA ASP A 37 9.77 -4.56 5.02
C ASP A 37 8.91 -3.92 6.13
N GLU A 38 9.56 -3.59 7.25
CA GLU A 38 8.91 -3.06 8.46
C GLU A 38 8.17 -1.75 8.18
N ALA A 39 8.70 -0.94 7.26
CA ALA A 39 8.08 0.32 6.89
C ALA A 39 6.78 0.09 6.10
N THR A 40 6.77 -0.84 5.14
CA THR A 40 5.58 -1.22 4.36
C THR A 40 4.46 -1.73 5.27
N MET A 41 4.78 -2.60 6.23
CA MET A 41 3.79 -3.09 7.21
C MET A 41 3.22 -1.95 8.05
N SER A 42 4.07 -1.05 8.53
CA SER A 42 3.65 0.09 9.33
C SER A 42 2.75 1.05 8.54
N ILE A 43 3.07 1.30 7.27
CA ILE A 43 2.24 2.09 6.34
C ILE A 43 0.86 1.46 6.17
N TYR A 44 0.80 0.14 5.99
CA TYR A 44 -0.47 -0.59 5.84
C TYR A 44 -1.33 -0.52 7.10
N ILE A 45 -0.74 -0.73 8.28
CA ILE A 45 -1.46 -0.61 9.57
C ILE A 45 -2.02 0.81 9.73
N THR A 46 -1.21 1.81 9.41
CA THR A 46 -1.61 3.22 9.47
C THR A 46 -2.79 3.50 8.55
N TRP A 47 -2.71 3.08 7.29
CA TRP A 47 -3.82 3.19 6.34
C TRP A 47 -5.10 2.53 6.87
N ALA A 48 -5.01 1.31 7.41
CA ALA A 48 -6.16 0.60 7.95
C ALA A 48 -6.81 1.33 9.14
N LEU A 49 -6.01 1.91 10.04
CA LEU A 49 -6.50 2.69 11.18
C LEU A 49 -7.16 4.00 10.73
N THR A 50 -6.59 4.68 9.72
CA THR A 50 -7.18 5.89 9.13
C THR A 50 -8.51 5.58 8.46
N GLN A 51 -8.60 4.48 7.71
CA GLN A 51 -9.85 4.01 7.09
C GLN A 51 -10.92 3.64 8.13
N ALA A 52 -10.51 3.10 9.27
CA ALA A 52 -11.39 2.84 10.41
C ALA A 52 -11.72 4.11 11.24
N LYS A 53 -11.38 5.30 10.74
CA LYS A 53 -11.68 6.61 11.35
C LYS A 53 -11.08 6.80 12.74
N PHE A 54 -9.95 6.15 13.02
CA PHE A 54 -9.21 6.43 14.25
C PHE A 54 -8.32 7.66 14.09
N GLU A 55 -8.23 8.45 15.15
CA GLU A 55 -7.45 9.68 15.18
C GLU A 55 -6.07 9.49 15.86
N GLY A 56 -5.27 10.55 15.92
CA GLY A 56 -3.98 10.53 16.61
C GLY A 56 -2.90 9.72 15.90
N LEU A 57 -2.96 9.64 14.57
CA LEU A 57 -2.04 8.90 13.70
C LEU A 57 -1.05 9.82 12.95
N GLN A 58 -0.95 11.09 13.34
CA GLN A 58 -0.20 12.08 12.55
C GLN A 58 1.26 11.68 12.35
N LYS A 59 1.91 11.13 13.38
CA LYS A 59 3.31 10.69 13.31
C LYS A 59 3.49 9.55 12.32
N GLU A 60 2.58 8.58 12.36
CA GLU A 60 2.59 7.41 11.48
C GLU A 60 2.28 7.80 10.02
N ILE A 61 1.39 8.78 9.82
CA ILE A 61 1.08 9.34 8.49
C ILE A 61 2.29 10.09 7.93
N ASP A 62 2.97 10.89 8.76
CA ASP A 62 4.15 11.65 8.33
C ASP A 62 5.31 10.70 8.00
N PHE A 63 5.49 9.64 8.79
CA PHE A 63 6.41 8.55 8.48
C PHE A 63 6.06 7.89 7.14
N ALA A 64 4.80 7.51 6.93
CA ALA A 64 4.34 6.90 5.69
C ALA A 64 4.61 7.76 4.46
N PHE A 65 4.32 9.07 4.56
CA PHE A 65 4.61 10.03 3.49
C PHE A 65 6.11 10.10 3.16
N ASN A 66 6.96 10.28 4.16
CA ASN A 66 8.39 10.39 3.96
C ASN A 66 8.98 9.12 3.37
N THR A 67 8.62 7.96 3.92
CA THR A 67 9.09 6.66 3.43
C THR A 67 8.61 6.40 2.00
N ALA A 68 7.33 6.61 1.69
CA ALA A 68 6.80 6.33 0.36
C ALA A 68 7.44 7.21 -0.72
N MET A 69 7.70 8.49 -0.41
CA MET A 69 8.40 9.40 -1.32
C MET A 69 9.88 9.03 -1.51
N GLN A 70 10.53 8.45 -0.50
CA GLN A 70 11.92 8.01 -0.56
C GLN A 70 12.08 6.70 -1.31
N THR A 71 11.31 5.67 -0.97
CA THR A 71 11.40 4.33 -1.58
C THR A 71 10.82 4.31 -2.98
N LYS A 72 9.86 5.21 -3.28
CA LYS A 72 9.11 5.26 -4.53
C LYS A 72 8.41 3.94 -4.85
N ASN A 73 8.09 3.13 -3.84
CA ASN A 73 7.39 1.88 -4.04
C ASN A 73 5.92 2.17 -4.41
N PRO A 74 5.41 1.71 -5.57
CA PRO A 74 4.03 1.97 -5.99
C PRO A 74 2.96 1.57 -4.97
N TYR A 75 3.19 0.49 -4.23
CA TYR A 75 2.27 0.02 -3.19
C TYR A 75 2.22 0.98 -1.99
N GLN A 76 3.39 1.40 -1.50
CA GLN A 76 3.49 2.36 -0.40
C GLN A 76 2.92 3.73 -0.79
N LEU A 77 3.20 4.19 -2.02
CA LEU A 77 2.64 5.44 -2.57
C LEU A 77 1.11 5.36 -2.64
N GLY A 78 0.53 4.24 -3.10
CA GLY A 78 -0.92 4.07 -3.17
C GLY A 78 -1.61 4.13 -1.80
N LEU A 79 -1.09 3.39 -0.82
CA LEU A 79 -1.62 3.42 0.55
C LEU A 79 -1.52 4.81 1.18
N THR A 80 -0.39 5.48 0.97
CA THR A 80 -0.12 6.83 1.46
C THR A 80 -1.05 7.86 0.80
N ALA A 81 -1.30 7.78 -0.51
CA ALA A 81 -2.25 8.66 -1.17
C ALA A 81 -3.66 8.51 -0.59
N ASN A 82 -4.11 7.27 -0.38
CA ASN A 82 -5.44 6.99 0.18
C ASN A 82 -5.60 7.55 1.60
N MET A 83 -4.62 7.35 2.49
CA MET A 83 -4.70 7.91 3.85
C MET A 83 -4.68 9.44 3.85
N LEU A 84 -3.91 10.08 2.96
CA LEU A 84 -3.82 11.54 2.88
C LEU A 84 -5.11 12.17 2.38
N TYR A 85 -5.81 11.54 1.44
CA TYR A 85 -7.15 11.96 1.05
C TYR A 85 -8.16 11.82 2.17
N GLU A 86 -8.07 10.73 2.94
CA GLU A 86 -8.96 10.46 4.07
C GLU A 86 -8.87 11.52 5.17
N ILE A 87 -7.67 11.99 5.48
CA ILE A 87 -7.45 13.06 6.47
C ILE A 87 -7.65 14.48 5.91
N GLY A 88 -7.95 14.60 4.61
CA GLY A 88 -8.16 15.88 3.94
C GLY A 88 -6.88 16.63 3.51
N ASP A 89 -5.70 16.00 3.61
CA ASP A 89 -4.43 16.59 3.17
C ASP A 89 -4.22 16.43 1.66
N LYS A 90 -5.02 17.17 0.90
CA LYS A 90 -5.04 17.11 -0.56
C LYS A 90 -3.71 17.54 -1.19
N SER A 91 -2.94 18.40 -0.51
CA SER A 91 -1.67 18.90 -1.02
C SER A 91 -0.62 17.79 -1.06
N ARG A 92 -0.42 17.09 0.06
CA ARG A 92 0.49 15.94 0.10
C ARG A 92 -0.04 14.78 -0.74
N ALA A 93 -1.36 14.52 -0.70
CA ALA A 93 -1.97 13.46 -1.50
C ALA A 93 -1.69 13.62 -3.00
N LYS A 94 -1.84 14.85 -3.52
CA LYS A 94 -1.56 15.15 -4.93
C LYS A 94 -0.09 14.89 -5.29
N LYS A 95 0.86 15.30 -4.45
CA LYS A 95 2.30 15.04 -4.67
C LYS A 95 2.62 13.54 -4.75
N VAL A 96 2.05 12.75 -3.84
CA VAL A 96 2.23 11.28 -3.83
C VAL A 96 1.63 10.66 -5.09
N LEU A 97 0.45 11.13 -5.50
CA LEU A 97 -0.22 10.61 -6.69
C LEU A 97 0.53 10.97 -7.98
N GLU A 98 1.06 12.19 -8.10
CA GLU A 98 1.92 12.59 -9.22
C GLU A 98 3.16 11.70 -9.31
N GLN A 99 3.79 11.40 -8.17
CA GLN A 99 4.93 10.48 -8.12
C GLN A 99 4.53 9.08 -8.59
N LEU A 100 3.38 8.55 -8.14
CA LEU A 100 2.87 7.25 -8.56
C LEU A 100 2.57 7.21 -10.07
N MET A 101 1.93 8.25 -10.60
CA MET A 101 1.63 8.37 -12.03
C MET A 101 2.91 8.43 -12.86
N SER A 102 3.94 9.14 -12.39
CA SER A 102 5.24 9.20 -13.08
C SER A 102 5.85 7.80 -13.24
N ILE A 103 5.78 6.96 -12.20
CA ILE A 103 6.31 5.60 -12.22
C ILE A 103 5.52 4.72 -13.18
N GLN A 104 4.19 4.83 -13.18
CA GLN A 104 3.34 4.08 -14.11
C GLN A 104 3.63 4.45 -15.57
N LEU A 105 3.79 5.74 -15.87
CA LEU A 105 4.11 6.20 -17.22
C LEU A 105 5.49 5.70 -17.67
N GLU A 106 6.49 5.70 -16.79
CA GLU A 106 7.81 5.14 -17.10
C GLU A 106 7.75 3.61 -17.30
N MET A 107 6.98 2.87 -16.50
CA MET A 107 6.79 1.43 -16.72
C MET A 107 6.12 1.13 -18.06
N VAL A 108 5.08 1.90 -18.43
CA VAL A 108 4.40 1.74 -19.72
C VAL A 108 5.35 2.08 -20.88
N ARG A 109 6.12 3.16 -20.78
CA ARG A 109 7.12 3.55 -21.79
C ARG A 109 8.24 2.54 -21.91
N GLY A 110 8.70 1.95 -20.81
CA GLY A 110 9.68 0.87 -20.78
C GLY A 110 9.18 -0.37 -21.52
N ASN A 111 7.93 -0.78 -21.25
CA ASN A 111 7.28 -1.93 -21.89
C ASN A 111 7.04 -1.73 -23.39
N LEU A 112 6.80 -0.50 -23.85
CA LEU A 112 6.67 -0.18 -25.27
C LEU A 112 7.99 -0.29 -26.05
N LYS A 113 9.15 -0.18 -25.38
CA LYS A 113 10.47 -0.29 -26.04
C LYS A 113 10.93 -1.74 -26.29
N ILE A 114 10.27 -2.72 -25.69
CA ILE A 114 10.72 -4.13 -25.70
C ILE A 114 10.04 -4.98 -26.79
N ASN A 115 9.05 -4.43 -27.51
CA ASN A 115 8.42 -5.11 -28.64
C ASN A 115 8.55 -4.28 -29.92
N THR A 116 9.70 -4.41 -30.58
CA THR A 116 9.92 -3.90 -31.94
C THR A 116 10.31 -5.02 -32.90
N ASN A 117 9.79 -6.24 -32.70
CA ASN A 117 9.89 -7.31 -33.70
C ASN A 117 8.48 -7.66 -34.21
N PRO A 118 8.09 -7.23 -35.43
CA PRO A 118 6.71 -7.31 -35.93
C PRO A 118 6.19 -8.74 -36.20
N HIS A 119 6.92 -9.79 -35.85
CA HIS A 119 6.55 -11.18 -36.08
C HIS A 119 6.10 -11.98 -34.84
N GLN A 120 5.99 -11.36 -33.66
CA GLN A 120 5.53 -12.04 -32.43
C GLN A 120 4.51 -11.17 -31.68
N VAL A 121 3.31 -11.00 -32.26
CA VAL A 121 2.17 -10.39 -31.55
C VAL A 121 1.32 -11.52 -30.97
N GLN A 122 1.68 -12.01 -29.78
CA GLN A 122 0.74 -12.72 -28.92
C GLN A 122 0.26 -11.76 -27.83
N VAL A 123 -0.83 -11.06 -28.14
CA VAL A 123 -1.66 -10.38 -27.14
C VAL A 123 -2.35 -11.45 -26.30
N ALA A 124 -1.74 -11.82 -25.18
CA ALA A 124 -2.42 -12.60 -24.16
C ALA A 124 -3.44 -11.68 -23.44
N MET A 125 -4.66 -11.62 -23.97
CA MET A 125 -5.82 -11.10 -23.26
C MET A 125 -6.26 -12.16 -22.24
N PRO A 126 -6.38 -11.86 -20.92
CA PRO A 126 -7.03 -12.78 -20.00
C PRO A 126 -8.53 -12.76 -20.28
N CYS A 127 -8.99 -13.72 -21.10
CA CYS A 127 -10.39 -13.95 -21.40
C CYS A 127 -11.06 -14.67 -20.22
N VAL A 128 -12.07 -14.03 -19.65
CA VAL A 128 -12.95 -14.57 -18.61
C VAL A 128 -13.83 -15.70 -19.20
N SER A 129 -13.96 -16.77 -18.43
CA SER A 129 -14.92 -17.88 -18.54
C SER A 129 -14.60 -19.02 -19.51
N LYS A 130 -14.47 -20.23 -18.95
CA LYS A 130 -15.35 -21.39 -19.21
C LYS A 130 -14.99 -22.59 -18.32
N ARG A 131 -15.79 -22.77 -17.27
CA ARG A 131 -16.44 -24.02 -16.83
C ARG A 131 -15.79 -25.32 -17.35
N GLN A 132 -14.97 -25.98 -16.51
CA GLN A 132 -14.51 -27.36 -16.75
C GLN A 132 -15.65 -28.35 -16.43
N ARG A 133 -16.04 -29.13 -17.43
CA ARG A 133 -16.91 -30.31 -17.32
C ARG A 133 -16.01 -31.53 -17.47
N TRP A 134 -15.90 -32.31 -16.40
CA TRP A 134 -15.09 -33.52 -16.31
C TRP A 134 -15.79 -34.69 -17.02
N LEU A 135 -15.04 -35.42 -17.84
CA LEU A 135 -15.22 -36.84 -18.13
C LEU A 135 -14.07 -37.58 -17.46
#